data_AF-A0A371P054-F1
#
_entry.id   AF-A0A371P054-F1
#
_cell.length_a   1.000
_cell.length_b   1.000
_cell.length_c   1.000
_cell.angle_alpha   90.00
_cell.angle_beta   90.00
_cell.angle_gamma   90.00
#
_symmetry.space_group_name_H-M   'P 1'
#
loop_
_entity.id
_entity.type
_entity.pdbx_description
1 polymer ?
#
loop_
_entity_poly.entity_id
_entity_poly.type
_entity_poly.pdbx_seq_one_letter_code
_entity_poly.pdbx_strand_id
1 'polypeptide(L)'
;MKELKRRHTPYTKFKAYLFENGCSQQELATMLGKSRYAVNQNLNGTGGDFSLKEVRKMCAIFSIPADDFFIYPQVSKTKQSEEVTHEQFVVHSN
;
A
#
# COMPACT_ATOMS: atom_id res chain seq x y z
N MET A 1 20.41 8.84 14.27
CA MET A 1 19.67 8.05 13.26
C MET A 1 19.28 8.99 12.12
N LYS A 2 19.61 8.69 10.85
CA LYS A 2 19.12 9.50 9.72
C LYS A 2 17.62 9.24 9.54
N GLU A 3 16.83 10.30 9.36
CA GLU A 3 15.41 10.20 9.07
C GLU A 3 15.20 9.60 7.68
N LEU A 4 14.44 8.50 7.59
CA LEU A 4 14.12 7.84 6.33
C LEU A 4 12.95 8.56 5.66
N LYS A 5 13.26 9.47 4.73
CA LYS A 5 12.25 10.17 3.92
C LYS A 5 11.60 9.22 2.92
N ARG A 6 10.36 8.82 3.19
CA ARG A 6 9.54 8.02 2.27
C ARG A 6 8.86 8.90 1.22
N ARG A 7 8.78 8.42 -0.01
CA ARG A 7 8.08 9.04 -1.15
C ARG A 7 6.71 8.42 -1.42
N HIS A 8 6.49 7.18 -0.97
CA HIS A 8 5.19 6.50 -1.01
C HIS A 8 5.11 5.43 0.08
N THR A 9 3.91 4.87 0.29
CA THR A 9 3.68 3.79 1.25
C THR A 9 4.51 2.55 0.86
N PRO A 10 5.28 1.96 1.79
CA PRO A 10 6.02 0.74 1.49
C PRO A 10 5.10 -0.43 1.14
N TYR A 11 5.49 -1.23 0.15
CA TYR A 11 4.76 -2.45 -0.24
C TYR A 11 5.00 -3.61 0.73
N THR A 12 4.50 -3.49 1.96
CA THR A 12 4.70 -4.48 3.03
C THR A 12 4.04 -5.83 2.72
N LYS A 13 2.80 -5.83 2.23
CA LYS A 13 2.09 -7.05 1.81
C LYS A 13 2.82 -7.79 0.70
N PHE A 14 3.28 -7.07 -0.33
CA PHE A 14 4.06 -7.69 -1.40
C PHE A 14 5.43 -8.18 -0.92
N LYS A 15 6.09 -7.49 0.02
CA LYS A 15 7.34 -7.99 0.64
C LYS A 15 7.15 -9.30 1.39
N ALA A 16 6.07 -9.43 2.17
CA ALA A 16 5.74 -10.69 2.85
C ALA A 16 5.52 -11.82 1.84
N TYR A 17 4.74 -11.57 0.79
CA TYR A 17 4.50 -12.54 -0.28
C TYR A 17 5.79 -13.01 -0.95
N LEU A 18 6.73 -12.11 -1.29
CA LEU A 18 8.01 -12.50 -1.88
C LEU A 18 8.81 -13.43 -0.95
N PHE A 19 8.84 -13.13 0.35
CA PHE A 19 9.51 -13.95 1.35
C PHE A 19 8.88 -15.35 1.47
N GLU A 20 7.55 -15.41 1.57
CA GLU A 20 6.78 -16.65 1.66
C GLU A 20 6.96 -17.55 0.44
N ASN A 21 7.12 -16.94 -0.75
CA ASN A 21 7.33 -17.66 -2.01
C ASN A 21 8.82 -17.87 -2.35
N GLY A 22 9.74 -17.56 -1.44
CA GLY A 22 11.18 -17.76 -1.64
C GLY A 22 11.80 -16.88 -2.73
N CYS A 23 11.13 -15.81 -3.17
CA CYS A 23 11.65 -14.89 -4.16
C CYS A 23 12.52 -13.81 -3.48
N SER A 24 13.81 -13.82 -3.78
CA SER A 24 14.73 -12.78 -3.33
C SER A 24 14.49 -11.45 -4.05
N GLN A 25 14.93 -10.34 -3.45
CA GLN A 25 14.88 -9.03 -4.14
C GLN A 25 15.82 -8.98 -5.34
N GLN A 26 16.86 -9.83 -5.38
CA GLN A 26 17.76 -9.92 -6.52
C GLN A 26 17.05 -10.58 -7.72
N GLU A 27 16.29 -11.65 -7.48
CA GLU A 27 15.49 -12.29 -8.53
C GLU A 27 14.41 -11.35 -9.06
N LEU A 28 13.69 -10.64 -8.18
CA LEU A 28 12.74 -9.61 -8.59
C LEU A 28 13.41 -8.51 -9.43
N ALA A 29 14.62 -8.09 -9.04
CA ALA A 29 15.38 -7.10 -9.80
C ALA A 29 15.75 -7.61 -11.20
N THR A 30 16.21 -8.85 -11.33
CA THR A 30 16.47 -9.51 -12.62
C THR A 30 15.19 -9.57 -13.47
N MET A 31 14.06 -9.98 -12.87
CA MET A 31 12.77 -10.04 -13.56
C MET A 31 12.30 -8.68 -14.05
N LEU A 32 12.56 -7.59 -13.31
CA LEU A 32 12.17 -6.24 -13.70
C LEU A 32 13.21 -5.52 -14.58
N GLY A 33 14.40 -6.09 -14.77
CA GLY A 33 15.50 -5.42 -15.47
C GLY A 33 16.03 -4.20 -14.70
N LYS A 34 16.02 -4.26 -13.36
CA LYS A 34 16.44 -3.19 -12.46
C LYS A 34 17.64 -3.61 -11.62
N SER A 35 18.30 -2.64 -10.99
CA SER A 35 19.24 -2.94 -9.91
C SER A 35 18.49 -3.38 -8.64
N ARG A 36 19.11 -4.25 -7.84
CA ARG A 36 18.59 -4.65 -6.53
C ARG A 36 18.34 -3.44 -5.62
N TYR A 37 19.20 -2.43 -5.69
CA TYR A 37 19.02 -1.18 -4.96
C TYR A 37 17.73 -0.46 -5.35
N ALA A 38 17.46 -0.30 -6.65
CA ALA A 38 16.23 0.34 -7.13
C ALA A 38 14.98 -0.41 -6.67
N VAL A 39 14.96 -1.75 -6.78
CA VAL A 39 13.86 -2.58 -6.28
C VAL A 39 13.68 -2.40 -4.77
N ASN A 40 14.76 -2.40 -4.00
CA ASN A 40 14.67 -2.19 -2.55
C ASN A 40 14.11 -0.81 -2.20
N GLN A 41 14.50 0.23 -2.95
CA GLN A 41 13.97 1.57 -2.80
C GLN A 41 12.47 1.67 -3.16
N ASN A 42 12.04 0.98 -4.22
CA ASN A 42 10.62 0.84 -4.58
C ASN A 42 9.85 0.13 -3.45
N LEU A 43 10.31 -1.04 -3.01
CA LEU A 43 9.63 -1.82 -1.96
C LEU A 43 9.52 -1.05 -0.63
N ASN A 44 10.57 -0.31 -0.26
CA ASN A 44 10.62 0.43 1.01
C ASN A 44 9.99 1.82 0.94
N GLY A 45 9.55 2.25 -0.23
CA GLY A 45 8.98 3.58 -0.43
C GLY A 45 9.99 4.71 -0.26
N THR A 46 11.29 4.45 -0.33
CA THR A 46 12.35 5.45 -0.15
C THR A 46 12.88 6.01 -1.47
N GLY A 47 12.50 5.41 -2.60
CA GLY A 47 12.78 5.89 -3.96
C GLY A 47 11.51 6.19 -4.75
N GLY A 48 11.60 6.10 -6.08
CA GLY A 48 10.42 6.17 -6.94
C GLY A 48 9.45 5.01 -6.69
N ASP A 49 8.26 5.09 -7.26
CA ASP A 49 7.29 4.00 -7.20
C ASP A 49 7.53 2.98 -8.33
N PHE A 50 6.88 1.81 -8.26
CA PHE A 50 6.77 0.92 -9.41
C PHE A 50 5.87 1.57 -10.46
N SER A 51 6.35 1.59 -11.70
CA SER A 51 5.53 1.99 -12.84
C SER A 51 4.40 0.97 -13.06
N LEU A 52 3.32 1.40 -13.69
CA LEU A 52 2.20 0.50 -14.03
C LEU A 52 2.65 -0.68 -14.93
N LYS A 53 3.67 -0.47 -15.77
CA LYS A 53 4.26 -1.54 -16.59
C LYS A 53 4.93 -2.61 -15.71
N GLU A 54 5.63 -2.20 -14.66
CA GLU A 54 6.27 -3.12 -13.71
C GLU A 54 5.22 -3.84 -12.86
N VAL A 55 4.19 -3.13 -12.39
CA VAL A 55 3.06 -3.74 -11.66
C VAL A 55 2.40 -4.83 -12.50
N ARG A 56 2.04 -4.54 -13.76
CA ARG A 56 1.47 -5.56 -14.66
C ARG A 56 2.39 -6.77 -14.85
N LYS A 57 3.70 -6.54 -14.96
CA LYS A 57 4.68 -7.62 -15.10
C LYS A 57 4.72 -8.49 -13.84
N MET A 58 4.73 -7.89 -12.65
CA MET A 58 4.68 -8.61 -11.38
C MET A 58 3.37 -9.40 -11.23
N CYS A 59 2.22 -8.80 -11.54
CA CYS A 59 0.94 -9.50 -11.52
C CYS A 59 0.93 -10.72 -12.44
N ALA A 60 1.50 -10.61 -13.64
CA ALA A 60 1.59 -11.73 -14.59
C ALA A 60 2.54 -12.84 -14.12
N ILE A 61 3.69 -12.49 -13.54
CA ILE A 61 4.70 -13.46 -13.07
C ILE A 61 4.20 -14.23 -11.85
N PHE A 62 3.65 -13.51 -10.87
CA PHE A 62 3.24 -14.08 -9.59
C PHE A 62 1.79 -14.54 -9.58
N SER A 63 1.03 -14.30 -10.66
CA SER A 63 -0.41 -14.59 -10.74
C SER A 63 -1.19 -13.96 -9.58
N ILE A 64 -0.86 -12.71 -9.23
CA ILE A 64 -1.49 -11.96 -8.12
C ILE A 64 -2.32 -10.78 -8.65
N PRO A 65 -3.44 -10.44 -8.00
CA PRO A 65 -4.26 -9.31 -8.40
C PRO A 65 -3.65 -7.98 -7.89
N ALA A 66 -3.78 -6.92 -8.69
CA ALA A 66 -3.05 -5.67 -8.44
C ALA A 66 -3.63 -4.84 -7.29
N ASP A 67 -4.96 -4.89 -7.13
CA ASP A 67 -5.72 -4.24 -6.07
C ASP A 67 -5.28 -4.71 -4.67
N ASP A 68 -4.98 -6.00 -4.53
CA ASP A 68 -4.55 -6.57 -3.27
C ASP A 68 -3.17 -6.10 -2.82
N PHE A 69 -2.26 -5.84 -3.75
CA PHE A 69 -0.84 -5.67 -3.46
C PHE A 69 -0.29 -4.28 -3.74
N PHE A 70 -0.89 -3.55 -4.68
CA PHE A 70 -0.31 -2.32 -5.22
C PHE A 70 -1.25 -1.10 -5.15
N ILE A 71 -2.55 -1.30 -4.92
CA ILE A 71 -3.51 -0.19 -4.82
C ILE A 71 -3.85 0.05 -3.36
N TYR A 72 -3.58 1.26 -2.87
CA TYR A 72 -4.04 1.70 -1.56
C TYR A 72 -5.31 2.52 -1.76
N PRO A 73 -6.48 2.07 -1.29
CA PRO A 73 -7.65 2.93 -1.24
C PRO A 73 -7.35 4.08 -0.27
N GLN A 74 -7.04 5.25 -0.83
CA GLN A 74 -6.94 6.47 -0.06
C GLN A 74 -8.36 6.85 0.35
N VAL A 75 -8.84 6.30 1.47
CA VAL A 75 -10.09 6.76 2.05
C VAL A 75 -9.86 8.20 2.52
N SER A 76 -10.54 9.15 1.89
CA SER A 76 -10.56 10.52 2.38
C SER A 76 -11.03 10.49 3.83
N LYS A 77 -10.23 11.02 4.77
CA LYS A 77 -10.66 11.21 6.15
C LYS A 77 -11.62 12.40 6.28
N THR A 78 -12.59 12.51 5.38
CA THR A 78 -13.69 13.45 5.56
C THR A 78 -14.54 12.87 6.68
N LYS A 79 -14.32 13.39 7.89
CA LYS A 79 -15.08 13.05 9.10
C LYS A 79 -16.57 13.14 8.77
N GLN A 80 -17.30 12.04 8.95
CA GLN A 80 -18.74 12.11 9.21
C GLN A 80 -18.90 12.81 10.56
N SER A 81 -19.14 14.11 10.53
CA SER A 81 -19.68 14.83 11.68
C SER A 81 -21.08 15.28 11.31
N GLU A 82 -22.05 14.40 11.52
CA GLU A 82 -23.46 14.76 11.58
C GLU A 82 -24.01 14.29 12.93
N GLU A 83 -24.11 15.30 13.81
CA GLU A 83 -25.08 15.55 14.87
C GLU A 83 -25.88 14.39 15.49
N VAL A 84 -25.74 14.23 16.81
CA VAL A 84 -26.88 13.89 17.67
C VAL A 84 -26.90 14.86 18.86
N THR A 85 -27.57 15.99 18.69
CA THR A 85 -28.16 16.72 19.81
C THR A 85 -29.57 17.15 19.41
N HIS A 86 -30.55 16.26 19.61
CA HIS A 86 -31.95 16.64 19.80
C HIS A 86 -32.68 15.57 20.60
N GLU A 87 -32.55 15.64 21.92
CA GLU A 87 -33.59 15.16 22.84
C GLU A 87 -34.01 16.33 23.74
N GLN A 88 -34.89 17.18 23.21
CA GLN A 88 -35.98 17.71 24.02
C GLN A 88 -37.23 16.96 23.56
N PHE A 89 -37.75 16.06 24.38
CA PHE A 89 -39.19 15.78 24.53
C PHE A 89 -39.37 14.76 25.68
N VAL A 90 -39.53 15.25 26.91
CA VAL A 90 -40.33 14.54 27.92
C VAL A 90 -41.44 15.48 28.33
N VAL A 91 -42.54 15.41 27.58
CA VAL A 91 -43.89 15.65 28.10
C VAL A 91 -44.40 14.36 28.72
N HIS A 92 -45.40 14.54 29.58
CA HIS A 92 -46.20 13.59 30.37
C HIS A 92 -45.61 13.25 31.75
N SER A 93 -46.32 13.25 32.87
CA SER A 93 -47.64 13.76 33.30
C SER A 93 -47.79 13.23 34.75
N ASN A 94 -48.09 14.09 35.71
CA ASN A 94 -49.08 13.93 36.79
C ASN A 94 -48.87 14.95 37.90
#